data_AF-A0A519TCU6-F1
#
_entry.id   AF-A0A519TCU6-F1
#
_cell.length_a   1.000
_cell.length_b   1.000
_cell.length_c   1.000
_cell.angle_alpha   90.00
_cell.angle_beta   90.00
_cell.angle_gamma   90.00
#
_symmetry.space_group_name_H-M   'P 1'
#
loop_
_entity.id
_entity.type
_entity.pdbx_description
1 polymer ?
#
loop_
_entity_poly.entity_id
_entity_poly.type
_entity_poly.pdbx_seq_one_letter_code
_entity_poly.pdbx_strand_id
1 'polypeptide(L)'
;MSTRLQILGLGLGLLFCSLGASAQDIPSPGLPTTPAPELPAANEPPAEPLMVAVPERAKQQADYLADALQLKARQVTVLRAALQTRLDAAEMLSHMLFASAPVATAAFDDIDYRYYAAMGKVLTPNQFHKLLQLDEQATSAAEAPMVLRGR
;
A
#
# COMPACT_ATOMS: atom_id res chain seq x y z
N MET A 1 -54.00 -3.03 1.04
CA MET A 1 -52.81 -2.40 0.43
C MET A 1 -51.67 -3.39 0.55
N SER A 2 -51.11 -3.79 -0.60
CA SER A 2 -50.24 -4.96 -0.80
C SER A 2 -48.78 -4.51 -0.89
N THR A 3 -47.90 -5.06 -0.06
CA THR A 3 -46.46 -4.84 -0.14
C THR A 3 -45.76 -6.16 -0.46
N ARG A 4 -45.57 -6.41 -1.76
CA ARG A 4 -44.67 -7.47 -2.27
C ARG A 4 -43.27 -6.87 -2.38
N LEU A 5 -42.34 -7.34 -1.55
CA LEU A 5 -40.92 -7.00 -1.67
C LEU A 5 -40.25 -8.14 -2.45
N GLN A 6 -39.94 -7.88 -3.72
CA GLN A 6 -39.22 -8.79 -4.61
C GLN A 6 -37.72 -8.62 -4.36
N ILE A 7 -37.08 -9.65 -3.79
CA ILE A 7 -35.63 -9.73 -3.64
C ILE A 7 -35.08 -10.19 -4.99
N LEU A 8 -34.52 -9.25 -5.76
CA LEU A 8 -33.75 -9.54 -6.96
C LEU A 8 -32.40 -10.16 -6.55
N GLY A 9 -32.25 -11.45 -6.84
CA GLY A 9 -30.96 -12.14 -6.77
C GLY A 9 -30.05 -11.68 -7.91
N LEU A 10 -28.93 -11.06 -7.56
CA LEU A 10 -27.84 -10.79 -8.50
C LEU A 10 -26.87 -11.97 -8.46
N GLY A 11 -27.03 -12.87 -9.44
CA GLY A 11 -26.08 -13.92 -9.76
C GLY A 11 -24.82 -13.31 -10.37
N LEU A 12 -23.71 -13.38 -9.64
CA LEU A 12 -22.39 -12.97 -10.09
C LEU A 12 -21.80 -14.07 -10.98
N GLY A 13 -22.05 -13.98 -12.29
CA GLY A 13 -21.45 -14.86 -13.28
C GLY A 13 -19.99 -14.49 -13.53
N LEU A 14 -19.05 -15.24 -12.95
CA LEU A 14 -17.63 -15.19 -13.29
C LEU A 14 -17.37 -16.03 -14.55
N LEU A 15 -17.41 -15.36 -15.70
CA LEU A 15 -16.97 -15.90 -16.99
C LEU A 15 -15.44 -15.87 -17.03
N PHE A 16 -14.80 -16.99 -16.67
CA PHE A 16 -13.38 -17.23 -16.89
C PHE A 16 -13.17 -17.58 -18.37
N CYS A 17 -12.69 -16.62 -19.15
CA CYS A 17 -12.18 -16.89 -20.50
C CYS A 17 -10.88 -17.71 -20.40
N SER A 18 -10.98 -18.94 -20.87
CA SER A 18 -9.87 -19.87 -21.07
C SER A 18 -9.09 -19.47 -22.31
N LEU A 19 -7.84 -19.05 -22.17
CA LEU A 19 -6.81 -19.14 -23.21
C LEU A 19 -5.76 -20.10 -22.63
N GLY A 20 -5.42 -21.23 -23.23
CA GLY A 20 -5.43 -21.56 -24.65
C GLY A 20 -4.09 -22.23 -24.90
N ALA A 21 -4.05 -23.53 -24.65
CA ALA A 21 -2.89 -24.37 -24.92
C ALA A 21 -2.57 -24.36 -26.42
N SER A 22 -1.29 -24.30 -26.77
CA SER A 22 -0.81 -24.78 -28.07
C SER A 22 0.56 -25.40 -27.87
N ALA A 23 0.58 -26.70 -28.11
CA ALA A 23 1.74 -27.57 -28.19
C ALA A 23 2.33 -27.53 -29.61
N GLN A 24 3.51 -28.13 -29.75
CA GLN A 24 4.22 -28.51 -30.99
C GLN A 24 5.10 -27.38 -31.59
N ASP A 25 6.37 -27.56 -31.93
CA ASP A 25 7.05 -28.75 -32.46
C ASP A 25 8.52 -28.87 -32.00
N ILE A 26 8.98 -30.12 -31.85
CA ILE A 26 10.37 -30.53 -31.63
C ILE A 26 11.01 -30.79 -33.01
N PRO A 27 12.27 -30.39 -33.23
CA PRO A 27 13.23 -31.39 -33.70
C PRO A 27 14.59 -31.30 -33.01
N SER A 28 15.04 -32.43 -32.48
CA SER A 28 16.45 -32.82 -32.30
C SER A 28 16.64 -34.12 -33.09
N PRO A 29 17.80 -34.40 -33.73
CA PRO A 29 19.06 -34.50 -33.00
C PRO A 29 20.35 -34.15 -33.78
N GLY A 30 21.40 -33.77 -33.05
CA GLY A 30 22.77 -33.72 -33.57
C GLY A 30 23.79 -33.28 -32.51
N LEU A 31 24.44 -34.23 -31.85
CA LEU A 31 25.71 -34.07 -31.09
C LEU A 31 26.86 -34.57 -32.00
N PRO A 32 28.16 -34.22 -31.81
CA PRO A 32 28.85 -33.71 -30.60
C PRO A 32 29.63 -32.41 -30.87
N THR A 33 30.17 -31.64 -29.91
CA THR A 33 31.45 -31.89 -29.21
C THR A 33 31.80 -30.61 -28.42
N THR A 34 32.56 -30.74 -27.33
CA THR A 34 33.25 -29.72 -26.52
C THR A 34 32.52 -29.26 -25.25
N PRO A 35 33.01 -29.61 -24.04
CA PRO A 35 32.58 -28.97 -22.81
C PRO A 35 33.30 -27.62 -22.69
N ALA A 36 32.57 -26.52 -22.89
CA ALA A 36 33.02 -25.22 -22.41
C ALA A 36 32.51 -25.06 -20.97
N PRO A 37 33.39 -24.86 -19.97
CA PRO A 37 32.96 -24.59 -18.61
C PRO A 37 32.16 -23.27 -18.57
N GLU A 38 30.94 -23.37 -18.07
CA GLU A 38 30.05 -22.25 -17.76
C GLU A 38 30.78 -21.32 -16.78
N LEU A 39 31.21 -20.15 -17.26
CA LEU A 39 31.52 -19.04 -16.37
C LEU A 39 30.19 -18.56 -15.80
N PRO A 40 30.01 -18.56 -14.47
CA PRO A 40 28.74 -18.22 -13.86
C PRO A 40 28.32 -16.81 -14.28
N ALA A 41 27.03 -16.69 -14.58
CA ALA A 41 26.33 -15.43 -14.76
C ALA A 41 26.84 -14.41 -13.73
N ALA A 42 27.09 -13.20 -14.21
CA ALA A 42 27.39 -12.05 -13.37
C ALA A 42 26.44 -12.07 -12.16
N ASN A 43 27.03 -12.22 -10.98
CA ASN A 43 26.36 -11.97 -9.72
C ASN A 43 26.13 -10.45 -9.69
N GLU A 44 25.10 -9.96 -10.37
CA GLU A 44 24.54 -8.66 -10.03
C GLU A 44 24.14 -8.78 -8.56
N PRO A 45 24.71 -7.98 -7.64
CA PRO A 45 24.20 -7.95 -6.29
C PRO A 45 22.70 -7.63 -6.40
N PRO A 46 21.83 -8.32 -5.65
CA PRO A 46 20.42 -8.00 -5.65
C PRO A 46 20.31 -6.50 -5.40
N ALA A 47 19.74 -5.76 -6.36
CA ALA A 47 19.58 -4.32 -6.27
C ALA A 47 18.96 -4.03 -4.91
N GLU A 48 19.70 -3.33 -4.04
CA GLU A 48 19.18 -2.92 -2.75
C GLU A 48 17.84 -2.24 -3.01
N PRO A 49 16.76 -2.64 -2.31
CA PRO A 49 15.48 -2.00 -2.49
C PRO A 49 15.69 -0.51 -2.23
N LEU A 50 15.53 0.32 -3.27
CA LEU A 50 15.65 1.77 -3.18
C LEU A 50 14.66 2.25 -2.13
N MET A 51 15.14 2.42 -0.89
CA MET A 51 14.33 2.96 0.18
C MET A 51 14.08 4.42 -0.13
N VAL A 52 12.88 4.71 -0.62
CA VAL A 52 12.44 6.09 -0.87
C VAL A 52 12.48 6.83 0.45
N ALA A 53 13.30 7.88 0.51
CA ALA A 53 13.48 8.70 1.70
C ALA A 53 12.13 9.23 2.23
N VAL A 54 11.98 9.34 3.55
CA VAL A 54 10.74 9.81 4.19
C VAL A 54 10.21 11.13 3.61
N PRO A 55 11.04 12.16 3.35
CA PRO A 55 10.54 13.40 2.76
C PRO A 55 9.86 13.23 1.40
N GLU A 56 10.38 12.32 0.56
CA GLU A 56 9.79 12.03 -0.75
C GLU A 56 8.49 11.24 -0.61
N ARG A 57 8.42 10.28 0.32
CA ARG A 57 7.17 9.57 0.63
C ARG A 57 6.10 10.53 1.16
N ALA A 58 6.47 11.41 2.09
CA ALA A 58 5.58 12.43 2.65
C ALA A 58 5.05 13.37 1.57
N LYS A 59 5.91 13.78 0.63
CA LYS A 59 5.53 14.61 -0.51
C LYS A 59 4.55 13.88 -1.43
N GLN A 60 4.84 12.65 -1.82
CA GLN A 60 3.95 11.85 -2.68
C GLN A 60 2.57 11.66 -2.06
N GLN A 61 2.50 11.33 -0.77
CA GLN A 61 1.24 11.20 -0.04
C GLN A 61 0.50 12.55 0.07
N ALA A 62 1.23 13.63 0.35
CA ALA A 62 0.64 14.97 0.42
C ALA A 62 0.06 15.39 -0.93
N ASP A 63 0.76 15.11 -2.03
CA ASP A 63 0.34 15.49 -3.38
C ASP A 63 -0.90 14.68 -3.82
N TYR A 64 -0.97 13.38 -3.50
CA TYR A 64 -2.15 12.54 -3.72
C TYR A 64 -3.37 13.06 -2.93
N LEU A 65 -3.20 13.29 -1.63
CA LEU A 65 -4.28 13.78 -0.76
C LEU A 65 -4.69 15.22 -1.12
N ALA A 66 -3.76 16.05 -1.59
CA ALA A 66 -4.03 17.40 -2.03
C ALA A 66 -5.00 17.43 -3.22
N ASP A 67 -4.81 16.54 -4.19
CA ASP A 67 -5.69 16.40 -5.34
C ASP A 67 -7.08 15.88 -4.91
N ALA A 68 -7.11 14.77 -4.15
CA ALA A 68 -8.35 14.14 -3.71
C ALA A 68 -9.24 15.07 -2.84
N LEU A 69 -8.62 15.92 -2.03
CA LEU A 69 -9.30 16.85 -1.11
C LEU A 69 -9.42 18.28 -1.65
N GLN A 70 -8.89 18.55 -2.84
CA GLN A 70 -8.83 19.87 -3.47
C GLN A 70 -8.23 20.94 -2.54
N LEU A 71 -7.03 20.64 -2.01
CA LEU A 71 -6.38 21.48 -1.00
C LEU A 71 -5.73 22.73 -1.59
N LYS A 72 -5.78 23.83 -0.83
CA LYS A 72 -5.04 25.06 -1.14
C LYS A 72 -3.57 24.91 -0.76
N ALA A 73 -2.68 25.66 -1.39
CA ALA A 73 -1.24 25.62 -1.16
C ALA A 73 -0.84 25.62 0.34
N ARG A 74 -1.45 26.51 1.15
CA ARG A 74 -1.19 26.54 2.61
C ARG A 74 -1.58 25.23 3.30
N GLN A 75 -2.69 24.63 2.94
CA GLN A 75 -3.16 23.36 3.51
C GLN A 75 -2.20 22.23 3.12
N VAL A 76 -1.71 22.21 1.87
CA VAL A 76 -0.72 21.25 1.38
C VAL A 76 0.58 21.34 2.17
N THR A 77 1.08 22.55 2.45
CA THR A 77 2.31 22.72 3.26
C THR A 77 2.16 22.13 4.66
N VAL A 78 1.03 22.37 5.33
CA VAL A 78 0.79 21.81 6.67
C VAL A 78 0.62 20.30 6.60
N LEU A 79 -0.10 19.78 5.60
CA LEU A 79 -0.28 18.35 5.39
C LEU A 79 1.07 17.65 5.19
N ARG A 80 1.94 18.19 4.32
CA ARG A 80 3.26 17.61 4.05
C ARG A 80 4.12 17.57 5.32
N ALA A 81 4.14 18.64 6.10
CA ALA A 81 4.90 18.69 7.36
C ALA A 81 4.36 17.68 8.39
N ALA A 82 3.04 17.55 8.49
CA ALA A 82 2.40 16.60 9.39
C ALA A 82 2.65 15.14 8.97
N LEU A 83 2.57 14.83 7.67
CA LEU A 83 2.88 13.51 7.12
C LEU A 83 4.34 13.15 7.30
N GLN A 84 5.26 14.08 7.08
CA GLN A 84 6.68 13.84 7.32
C GLN A 84 6.92 13.47 8.79
N THR A 85 6.34 14.23 9.73
CA THR A 85 6.44 13.91 11.17
C THR A 85 5.86 12.53 11.50
N ARG A 86 4.70 12.18 10.92
CA ARG A 86 4.06 10.87 11.11
C ARG A 86 4.92 9.74 10.57
N LEU A 87 5.49 9.88 9.37
CA LEU A 87 6.32 8.87 8.73
C LEU A 87 7.69 8.71 9.40
N ASP A 88 8.35 9.81 9.80
CA ASP A 88 9.61 9.77 10.54
C ASP A 88 9.43 9.01 11.86
N ALA A 89 8.34 9.30 12.57
CA ALA A 89 8.04 8.64 13.82
C ALA A 89 7.64 7.16 13.62
N ALA A 90 6.90 6.84 12.55
CA ALA A 90 6.57 5.46 12.20
C ALA A 90 7.81 4.61 11.92
N GLU A 91 8.81 5.18 11.23
CA GLU A 91 10.09 4.50 10.99
C GLU A 91 10.80 4.19 12.32
N MET A 92 10.92 5.18 13.22
CA MET A 92 11.52 4.97 14.54
C MET A 92 10.77 3.94 15.40
N LEU A 93 9.44 4.01 15.42
CA LEU A 93 8.59 3.14 16.23
C LEU A 93 8.49 1.72 15.68
N SER A 94 8.66 1.53 14.35
CA SER A 94 8.68 0.20 13.75
C SER A 94 9.75 -0.71 14.36
N HIS A 95 10.89 -0.15 14.73
CA HIS A 95 11.96 -0.86 15.44
C HIS A 95 11.59 -1.19 16.89
N MET A 96 10.75 -0.36 17.52
CA MET A 96 10.31 -0.57 18.90
C MET A 96 9.16 -1.58 19.03
N LEU A 97 8.37 -1.83 17.97
CA LEU A 97 7.28 -2.80 18.00
C LEU A 97 7.74 -4.20 18.42
N PHE A 98 8.94 -4.60 18.01
CA PHE A 98 9.52 -5.90 18.38
C PHE A 98 10.09 -5.93 19.80
N ALA A 99 10.50 -4.79 20.34
CA ALA A 99 11.12 -4.68 21.66
C ALA A 99 10.09 -4.41 22.78
N SER A 100 9.05 -3.63 22.48
CA SER A 100 8.00 -3.24 23.44
C SER A 100 6.72 -2.84 22.71
N ALA A 101 5.90 -3.83 22.36
CA ALA A 101 4.66 -3.61 21.61
C ALA A 101 3.69 -2.61 22.29
N PRO A 102 3.40 -2.67 23.61
CA PRO A 102 2.44 -1.74 24.21
C PRO A 102 2.89 -0.28 24.18
N VAL A 103 4.20 -0.03 24.37
CA VAL A 103 4.76 1.32 24.35
C VAL A 103 4.78 1.86 22.93
N ALA A 104 5.15 1.03 21.95
CA ALA A 104 5.14 1.41 20.55
C ALA A 104 3.71 1.72 20.07
N THR A 105 2.71 0.90 20.42
CA THR A 105 1.29 1.16 20.08
C THR A 105 0.81 2.48 20.65
N ALA A 106 1.03 2.75 21.94
CA ALA A 106 0.62 4.02 22.55
C ALA A 106 1.30 5.24 21.89
N ALA A 107 2.55 5.09 21.44
CA ALA A 107 3.26 6.14 20.71
C ALA A 107 2.68 6.36 19.30
N PHE A 108 2.31 5.29 18.58
CA PHE A 108 1.61 5.40 17.29
C PHE A 108 0.28 6.16 17.45
N ASP A 109 -0.50 5.83 18.48
CA ASP A 109 -1.78 6.51 18.74
C ASP A 109 -1.60 8.01 19.02
N ASP A 110 -0.57 8.42 19.78
CA ASP A 110 -0.29 9.84 20.04
C ASP A 110 0.08 10.59 18.75
N ILE A 111 0.89 9.98 17.88
CA ILE A 111 1.30 10.57 16.61
C ILE A 111 0.08 10.77 15.70
N ASP A 112 -0.78 9.76 15.59
CA ASP A 112 -2.00 9.83 14.80
C ASP A 112 -2.96 10.88 15.35
N TYR A 113 -3.14 10.93 16.67
CA TYR A 113 -3.93 11.98 17.31
C TYR A 113 -3.42 13.38 16.96
N ARG A 114 -2.10 13.61 17.04
CA ARG A 114 -1.49 14.91 16.70
C ARG A 114 -1.64 15.25 15.22
N TYR A 115 -1.50 14.26 14.34
CA TYR A 115 -1.73 14.41 12.91
C TYR A 115 -3.17 14.86 12.62
N TYR A 116 -4.16 14.14 13.14
CA TYR A 116 -5.57 14.48 12.95
C TYR A 116 -5.95 15.82 13.60
N ALA A 117 -5.41 16.13 14.79
CA ALA A 117 -5.63 17.41 15.43
C ALA A 117 -5.05 18.58 14.63
N ALA A 118 -3.92 18.40 13.95
CA ALA A 118 -3.35 19.41 13.05
C ALA A 118 -4.22 19.60 11.80
N MET A 119 -4.70 18.50 11.20
CA MET A 119 -5.55 18.56 10.01
C MET A 119 -6.92 19.16 10.30
N GLY A 120 -7.54 18.83 11.44
CA GLY A 120 -8.83 19.39 11.85
C GLY A 120 -8.83 20.90 12.07
N LYS A 121 -7.65 21.52 12.29
CA LYS A 121 -7.51 22.99 12.41
C LYS A 121 -7.41 23.70 11.07
N VAL A 122 -7.04 23.00 10.00
CA VAL A 122 -6.65 23.59 8.72
C VAL A 122 -7.61 23.22 7.59
N LEU A 123 -8.22 22.04 7.68
CA LEU A 123 -9.21 21.55 6.73
C LEU A 123 -10.61 22.02 7.08
N THR A 124 -11.45 22.20 6.07
CA THR A 124 -12.90 22.33 6.31
C THR A 124 -13.46 21.01 6.84
N PRO A 125 -14.62 21.01 7.54
CA PRO A 125 -15.23 19.78 8.04
C PRO A 125 -15.41 18.70 6.97
N ASN A 126 -15.83 19.08 5.75
CA ASN A 126 -16.01 18.15 4.63
C ASN A 126 -14.67 17.56 4.13
N GLN A 127 -13.62 18.37 4.06
CA GLN A 127 -12.29 17.88 3.68
C GLN A 127 -11.70 16.96 4.75
N PHE A 128 -11.88 17.31 6.03
CA PHE A 128 -11.41 16.48 7.14
C PHE A 128 -12.14 15.13 7.17
N HIS A 129 -13.47 15.13 6.97
CA HIS A 129 -14.22 13.88 6.88
C HIS A 129 -13.75 12.99 5.71
N LYS A 130 -13.52 13.57 4.54
CA LYS A 130 -12.95 12.84 3.39
C LYS A 130 -11.54 12.32 3.67
N LEU A 131 -10.71 13.08 4.37
CA LEU A 131 -9.38 12.63 4.78
C LEU A 131 -9.47 11.35 5.62
N LEU A 132 -10.37 11.31 6.61
CA LEU A 132 -10.58 10.12 7.44
C LEU A 132 -11.01 8.90 6.61
N GLN A 133 -11.94 9.09 5.66
CA GLN A 133 -12.38 8.01 4.76
C GLN A 133 -11.23 7.45 3.90
N LEU A 134 -10.34 8.32 3.42
CA LEU A 134 -9.18 7.91 2.62
C LEU A 134 -8.13 7.17 3.47
N ASP A 135 -7.90 7.61 4.70
CA ASP A 135 -6.94 6.96 5.62
C ASP A 135 -7.44 5.60 6.11
N GLU A 136 -8.74 5.47 6.42
CA GLU A 136 -9.37 4.19 6.78
C GLU A 136 -9.25 3.15 5.65
N GLN A 137 -9.44 3.57 4.39
CA GLN A 137 -9.28 2.69 3.23
C GLN A 137 -7.81 2.26 3.04
N ALA A 138 -6.88 3.18 3.23
CA ALA A 138 -5.45 2.90 3.13
C ALA A 138 -4.99 1.93 4.23
N THR A 139 -5.46 2.12 5.46
CA THR A 139 -5.16 1.25 6.61
C THR A 139 -5.77 -0.14 6.42
N SER A 140 -7.04 -0.22 6.00
CA SER A 140 -7.73 -1.50 5.75
C SER A 140 -7.06 -2.32 4.64
N ALA A 141 -6.53 -1.67 3.61
CA ALA A 141 -5.81 -2.34 2.52
C ALA A 141 -4.42 -2.85 2.94
N ALA A 142 -3.79 -2.22 3.94
CA ALA A 142 -2.51 -2.65 4.49
C ALA A 142 -2.66 -3.84 5.47
N GLU A 143 -3.82 -4.01 6.10
CA GLU A 143 -4.09 -5.07 7.09
C GLU A 143 -4.65 -6.39 6.49
N ALA A 144 -5.10 -6.39 5.24
CA ALA A 144 -5.59 -7.59 4.55
C ALA A 144 -4.55 -8.12 3.53
N PRO A 145 -3.95 -9.34 3.64
CA PRO A 145 -4.28 -10.49 4.49
C PRO A 145 -3.07 -11.10 5.24
N MET A 146 -3.03 -10.98 6.57
CA MET A 146 -2.21 -11.86 7.43
C MET A 146 -3.04 -13.02 8.03
N VAL A 147 -4.24 -13.25 7.50
CA VAL A 147 -5.17 -14.31 7.94
C VAL A 147 -5.36 -15.33 6.82
N LEU A 148 -4.30 -16.00 6.35
CA LEU A 148 -4.41 -17.19 5.48
C LEU A 148 -3.14 -18.05 5.49
N ARG A 149 -2.51 -18.24 6.66
CA ARG A 149 -1.54 -19.35 6.89
C ARG A 149 -1.70 -19.94 8.29
N GLY A 150 -2.88 -20.48 8.57
CA GLY A 150 -3.07 -21.51 9.59
C GLY A 150 -3.35 -22.83 8.86
N ARG A 151 -2.38 -23.75 8.86
CA ARG A 151 -2.60 -25.16 8.54
C ARG A 151 -3.36 -25.83 9.68
#